data_AF-A0A1J0CNB8-F1
#
_entry.id   AF-A0A1J0CNB8-F1
#
_cell.length_a   1.000
_cell.length_b   1.000
_cell.length_c   1.000
_cell.angle_alpha   90.00
_cell.angle_beta   90.00
_cell.angle_gamma   90.00
#
_symmetry.space_group_name_H-M   'P 1'
#
loop_
_entity.id
_entity.type
_entity.pdbx_description
1 polymer ?
#
loop_
_entity_poly.entity_id
_entity_poly.type
_entity_poly.pdbx_seq_one_letter_code
_entity_poly.pdbx_strand_id
1 'polypeptide(L)'
;MEIVPLAVVLIFVGVVKSHNNDEACETLPSEIHIIKEEFDELGRLSRTCNGDIAVNKCEGACTSQVQPSVITPTGFLKECYCCRESFLRERIVTLTHCYDPDGVRLEKEGVATMDIKLKEPSDCKCFKCGDYSR
;
A
#
# COMPACT_ATOMS: atom_id res chain seq x y z
N MET A 1 -37.35 21.14 58.92
CA MET A 1 -37.64 22.27 58.03
C MET A 1 -36.42 23.16 58.19
N GLU A 2 -35.37 22.97 57.40
CA GLU A 2 -35.29 23.32 55.98
C GLU A 2 -34.59 22.22 55.15
N ILE A 3 -35.10 22.02 53.94
CA ILE A 3 -34.66 21.03 52.96
C ILE A 3 -33.80 21.79 51.96
N VAL A 4 -32.49 21.55 51.92
CA VAL A 4 -31.66 21.86 50.76
C VAL A 4 -31.38 20.52 50.10
N PRO A 5 -31.95 20.21 48.92
CA PRO A 5 -31.58 19.01 48.22
C PRO A 5 -30.19 19.28 47.64
N LEU A 6 -29.15 18.68 48.23
CA LEU A 6 -27.86 18.52 47.55
C LEU A 6 -28.12 17.62 46.33
N ALA A 7 -28.47 18.25 45.21
CA ALA A 7 -28.38 17.63 43.91
C ALA A 7 -26.89 17.35 43.68
N VAL A 8 -26.48 16.12 43.96
CA VAL A 8 -25.18 15.59 43.56
C VAL A 8 -25.18 15.60 42.03
N VAL A 9 -24.63 16.66 41.46
CA VAL A 9 -24.32 16.73 40.03
C VAL A 9 -23.21 15.71 39.80
N LEU A 10 -23.60 14.48 39.47
CA LEU A 10 -22.71 13.48 38.92
C LEU A 10 -22.26 14.00 37.55
N ILE A 11 -21.13 14.71 37.53
CA ILE A 11 -20.39 14.99 36.30
C ILE A 11 -19.87 13.62 35.84
N PHE A 12 -20.65 12.94 35.00
CA PHE A 12 -20.12 11.89 34.15
C PHE A 12 -19.13 12.57 33.21
N VAL A 13 -17.86 12.59 33.60
CA VAL A 13 -16.76 12.81 32.67
C VAL A 13 -16.79 11.59 31.76
N GLY A 14 -17.57 11.69 30.68
CA GLY A 14 -17.51 10.72 29.61
C GLY A 14 -16.07 10.69 29.15
N VAL A 15 -15.38 9.58 29.42
CA VAL A 15 -14.13 9.28 28.74
C VAL A 15 -14.49 9.16 27.28
N VAL A 16 -14.31 10.25 26.53
CA VAL A 16 -14.28 10.18 25.08
C VAL A 16 -13.09 9.29 24.79
N LYS A 17 -13.34 8.02 24.48
CA LYS A 17 -12.32 7.20 23.82
C LYS A 17 -11.98 7.96 22.56
N SER A 18 -10.82 8.63 22.56
CA SER A 18 -10.19 9.05 21.31
C SER A 18 -10.11 7.77 20.50
N HIS A 19 -10.92 7.69 19.44
CA HIS A 19 -10.69 6.72 18.40
C HIS A 19 -9.28 7.09 17.92
N ASN A 20 -8.26 6.32 18.33
CA ASN A 20 -6.99 6.38 17.64
C ASN A 20 -7.36 6.00 16.21
N ASN A 21 -7.45 7.03 15.38
CA ASN A 21 -7.77 6.93 13.98
C ASN A 21 -6.86 5.87 13.35
N ASP A 22 -7.32 5.33 12.23
CA ASP A 22 -6.57 4.51 11.28
C ASP A 22 -5.39 5.30 10.65
N GLU A 23 -4.56 5.91 11.50
CA GLU A 23 -3.59 6.97 11.23
C GLU A 23 -2.14 6.48 11.28
N ALA A 24 -1.90 5.19 11.48
CA ALA A 24 -0.57 4.61 11.44
C ALA A 24 -0.24 4.14 10.02
N CYS A 25 1.00 4.39 9.57
CA CYS A 25 1.52 3.81 8.33
C CYS A 25 1.78 2.31 8.52
N GLU A 26 1.10 1.48 7.76
CA GLU A 26 1.07 0.03 7.90
C GLU A 26 1.40 -0.70 6.59
N THR A 27 1.88 -1.94 6.72
CA THR A 27 2.01 -2.88 5.62
C THR A 27 0.78 -3.77 5.60
N LEU A 28 -0.07 -3.60 4.59
CA LEU A 28 -1.36 -4.29 4.48
C LEU A 28 -1.36 -5.28 3.32
N PRO A 29 -2.10 -6.40 3.42
CA PRO A 29 -2.34 -7.28 2.30
C PRO A 29 -3.30 -6.64 1.27
N SER A 30 -3.12 -6.98 0.01
CA SER A 30 -3.94 -6.57 -1.13
C SER A 30 -3.87 -7.63 -2.22
N GLU A 31 -4.63 -7.46 -3.30
CA GLU A 31 -4.63 -8.37 -4.44
C GLU A 31 -4.49 -7.55 -5.74
N ILE A 32 -3.65 -8.03 -6.66
CA ILE A 32 -3.45 -7.41 -7.97
C ILE A 32 -3.62 -8.44 -9.08
N HIS A 33 -4.22 -8.00 -10.19
CA HIS A 33 -4.26 -8.77 -11.41
C HIS A 33 -2.97 -8.53 -12.22
N ILE A 34 -2.22 -9.57 -12.52
CA ILE A 34 -0.98 -9.49 -13.30
C ILE A 34 -1.19 -10.15 -14.66
N ILE A 35 -0.73 -9.49 -15.71
CA ILE A 35 -0.63 -10.02 -17.07
C ILE A 35 0.83 -9.93 -17.50
N LYS A 36 1.37 -11.05 -18.00
CA LYS A 36 2.75 -11.15 -18.49
C LYS A 36 2.77 -11.80 -19.86
N GLU A 37 3.48 -11.15 -20.78
CA GLU A 37 3.73 -11.65 -22.12
C GLU A 37 5.15 -12.22 -22.22
N GLU A 38 5.28 -13.32 -22.96
CA GLU A 38 6.55 -13.91 -23.36
C GLU A 38 6.69 -13.82 -24.88
N PHE A 39 7.84 -13.36 -25.33
CA PHE A 39 8.19 -13.21 -26.73
C PHE A 39 9.26 -14.23 -27.10
N ASP A 40 9.18 -14.76 -28.32
CA ASP A 40 10.20 -15.64 -28.87
C ASP A 40 11.46 -14.84 -29.30
N GLU A 41 12.52 -15.56 -29.69
CA GLU A 41 13.80 -14.97 -30.15
C GLU A 41 13.65 -14.05 -31.38
N LEU A 42 12.53 -14.16 -32.11
CA LEU A 42 12.21 -13.33 -33.27
C LEU A 42 11.35 -12.12 -32.88
N GLY A 43 11.06 -11.93 -31.58
CA GLY A 43 10.25 -10.85 -31.04
C GLY A 43 8.74 -11.01 -31.26
N ARG A 44 8.28 -12.22 -31.62
CA ARG A 44 6.84 -12.51 -31.78
C ARG A 44 6.25 -12.95 -30.45
N LEU A 45 4.99 -12.59 -30.21
CA LEU A 45 4.27 -13.07 -29.04
C LEU A 45 4.22 -14.60 -29.05
N SER A 46 4.74 -15.23 -28.01
CA SER A 46 4.71 -16.68 -27.84
C SER A 46 3.51 -17.10 -26.99
N ARG A 47 3.27 -16.41 -25.86
CA ARG A 47 2.10 -16.63 -24.99
C ARG A 47 1.88 -15.45 -24.06
N THR A 48 0.64 -15.33 -23.57
CA THR A 48 0.23 -14.37 -22.54
C THR A 48 -0.29 -15.14 -21.33
N CYS A 49 0.31 -14.92 -20.16
CA CYS A 49 -0.11 -15.52 -18.90
C CYS A 49 -0.67 -14.48 -17.95
N ASN A 50 -1.74 -14.80 -17.22
CA ASN A 50 -2.30 -13.93 -16.20
C ASN A 50 -2.70 -14.66 -14.90
N GLY A 51 -2.97 -13.86 -13.87
CA GLY A 51 -3.43 -14.36 -12.58
C GLY A 51 -3.58 -13.25 -11.54
N ASP A 52 -4.44 -13.50 -10.57
CA ASP A 52 -4.62 -12.65 -9.40
C ASP A 52 -3.67 -13.11 -8.29
N ILE A 53 -2.85 -12.17 -7.80
CA ILE A 53 -1.77 -12.44 -6.86
C ILE A 53 -1.96 -11.54 -5.64
N ALA A 54 -2.04 -12.17 -4.46
CA ALA A 54 -1.98 -11.45 -3.20
C ALA A 54 -0.61 -10.78 -3.04
N VAL A 55 -0.58 -9.47 -2.78
CA VAL A 55 0.63 -8.66 -2.58
C VAL A 55 0.48 -7.71 -1.41
N ASN A 56 1.59 -7.30 -0.83
CA ASN A 56 1.58 -6.25 0.19
C ASN A 56 1.53 -4.84 -0.43
N LYS A 57 0.93 -3.90 0.30
CA LYS A 57 0.94 -2.47 0.01
C LYS A 57 1.23 -1.65 1.28
N CYS A 58 1.68 -0.41 1.10
CA CYS A 58 1.81 0.55 2.19
C CYS A 58 0.60 1.48 2.23
N GLU A 59 -0.06 1.58 3.37
CA GLU A 59 -1.24 2.43 3.54
C GLU A 59 -1.28 3.02 4.95
N GLY A 60 -1.80 4.24 5.08
CA GLY A 60 -1.92 4.93 6.37
C GLY A 60 -1.61 6.42 6.28
N ALA A 61 -1.76 7.11 7.40
CA ALA A 61 -1.45 8.53 7.51
C ALA A 61 -0.05 8.77 8.09
N CYS A 62 0.55 9.91 7.72
CA CYS A 62 1.82 10.36 8.26
C CYS A 62 1.70 11.83 8.67
N THR A 63 2.18 12.15 9.86
CA THR A 63 2.14 13.53 10.39
C THR A 63 2.95 14.46 9.51
N SER A 64 2.27 15.45 8.95
CA SER A 64 2.86 16.49 8.09
C SER A 64 2.40 17.86 8.56
N GLN A 65 3.23 18.88 8.38
CA GLN A 65 2.93 20.24 8.79
C GLN A 65 3.42 21.28 7.79
N VAL A 66 2.72 22.42 7.77
CA VAL A 66 3.10 23.60 7.02
C VAL A 66 3.14 24.79 7.96
N GLN A 67 4.17 25.62 7.83
CA GLN A 67 4.35 26.83 8.62
C GLN A 67 4.61 28.01 7.69
N PRO A 68 4.00 29.18 7.92
CA PRO A 68 4.35 30.40 7.18
C PRO A 68 5.84 30.72 7.31
N SER A 69 6.46 31.22 6.25
CA SER A 69 7.89 31.52 6.25
C SER A 69 8.22 32.66 5.29
N VAL A 70 9.00 33.63 5.78
CA VAL A 70 9.52 34.76 5.00
C VAL A 70 10.84 34.45 4.29
N ILE A 71 11.47 33.32 4.62
CA ILE A 71 12.77 32.91 4.04
C ILE A 71 12.61 31.95 2.86
N THR A 72 11.48 31.25 2.76
CA THR A 72 11.19 30.33 1.65
C THR A 72 10.45 31.06 0.52
N PRO A 73 10.83 30.92 -0.75
CA PRO A 73 10.15 31.58 -1.88
C PRO A 73 8.65 31.26 -2.00
N THR A 74 8.23 30.10 -1.52
CA THR A 74 6.83 29.66 -1.51
C THR A 74 5.97 30.34 -0.44
N GLY A 75 6.57 31.13 0.47
CA GLY A 75 5.89 31.72 1.62
C GLY A 75 5.57 30.72 2.76
N PHE A 76 5.96 29.45 2.58
CA PHE A 76 5.69 28.38 3.54
C PHE A 76 6.87 27.41 3.62
N LEU A 77 7.27 27.08 4.85
CA LEU A 77 8.09 25.92 5.18
C LEU A 77 7.20 24.68 5.26
N LYS A 78 7.56 23.63 4.54
CA LYS A 78 6.78 22.39 4.44
C LYS A 78 7.58 21.22 5.01
N GLU A 79 6.99 20.50 5.95
CA GLU A 79 7.49 19.24 6.49
C GLU A 79 6.45 18.17 6.17
N CYS A 80 6.67 17.45 5.07
CA CYS A 80 5.74 16.48 4.52
C CYS A 80 6.34 15.08 4.67
N TYR A 81 5.49 14.11 5.00
CA TYR A 81 5.84 12.70 5.11
C TYR A 81 4.82 11.82 4.39
N CYS A 82 5.29 10.82 3.65
CA CYS A 82 4.46 9.82 2.97
C CYS A 82 4.71 8.42 3.54
N CYS A 83 3.65 7.62 3.66
CA CYS A 83 3.75 6.20 3.97
C CYS A 83 4.28 5.45 2.74
N ARG A 84 5.51 4.91 2.83
CA ARG A 84 6.16 4.21 1.72
C ARG A 84 6.91 2.97 2.21
N GLU A 85 7.31 2.15 1.25
CA GLU A 85 8.18 1.00 1.43
C GLU A 85 9.51 1.40 2.09
N SER A 86 9.85 0.73 3.18
CA SER A 86 11.19 0.83 3.79
C SER A 86 12.10 -0.28 3.26
N PHE A 87 11.51 -1.43 2.93
CA PHE A 87 12.17 -2.61 2.40
C PHE A 87 11.26 -3.32 1.40
N LEU A 88 11.87 -3.86 0.35
CA LEU A 88 11.22 -4.69 -0.64
C LEU A 88 11.71 -6.12 -0.50
N ARG A 89 10.78 -7.08 -0.60
CA ARG A 89 11.08 -8.50 -0.72
C ARG A 89 10.79 -8.95 -2.14
N GLU A 90 11.76 -9.63 -2.75
CA GLU A 90 11.56 -10.36 -4.00
C GLU A 90 11.05 -11.77 -3.71
N ARG A 91 10.07 -12.24 -4.50
CA ARG A 91 9.65 -13.64 -4.55
C ARG A 91 9.23 -14.03 -5.95
N ILE A 92 9.25 -15.33 -6.21
CA ILE A 92 8.74 -15.90 -7.46
C ILE A 92 7.25 -16.20 -7.26
N VAL A 93 6.43 -15.86 -8.25
CA VAL A 93 5.01 -16.20 -8.31
C VAL A 93 4.69 -16.87 -9.64
N THR A 94 3.79 -17.84 -9.61
CA THR A 94 3.42 -18.63 -10.78
C THR A 94 2.06 -18.17 -11.30
N LEU A 95 2.04 -17.68 -12.54
CA LEU A 95 0.81 -17.40 -13.29
C LEU A 95 0.31 -18.71 -13.92
N THR A 96 -1.00 -18.97 -13.83
CA THR A 96 -1.59 -20.28 -14.18
C THR A 96 -2.55 -20.23 -15.36
N HIS A 97 -2.88 -19.04 -15.85
CA HIS A 97 -3.79 -18.85 -16.98
C HIS A 97 -3.00 -18.33 -18.17
N CYS A 98 -2.40 -19.26 -18.91
CA CYS A 98 -1.61 -18.97 -20.10
C CYS A 98 -2.41 -19.23 -21.38
N TYR A 99 -2.26 -18.35 -22.36
CA TYR A 99 -2.93 -18.39 -23.65
C TYR A 99 -1.92 -18.22 -24.77
N ASP A 100 -2.15 -18.89 -25.89
CA ASP A 100 -1.39 -18.66 -27.13
C ASP A 100 -1.82 -17.34 -27.81
N PRO A 101 -1.16 -16.94 -28.91
CA PRO A 101 -1.49 -15.70 -29.63
C PRO A 101 -2.89 -15.67 -30.24
N ASP A 102 -3.50 -16.84 -30.44
CA ASP A 102 -4.88 -16.99 -30.94
C ASP A 102 -5.91 -16.95 -29.80
N GLY A 103 -5.46 -16.84 -28.54
CA GLY A 103 -6.30 -16.76 -27.35
C GLY A 103 -6.73 -18.13 -26.80
N VAL A 104 -6.16 -19.23 -27.28
CA VAL A 104 -6.48 -20.58 -26.81
C VAL A 104 -5.68 -20.87 -25.54
N ARG A 105 -6.35 -21.42 -24.52
CA ARG A 105 -5.71 -21.78 -23.25
C ARG A 105 -4.67 -22.88 -23.45
N LEU A 106 -3.48 -22.65 -22.91
CA LEU A 106 -2.38 -23.62 -22.90
C LEU A 106 -2.51 -24.55 -21.70
N GLU A 107 -2.62 -25.86 -21.95
CA GLU A 107 -2.74 -26.89 -20.89
C GLU A 107 -1.50 -27.81 -20.80
N LYS A 108 -0.60 -27.71 -21.78
CA LYS A 108 0.59 -28.56 -21.84
C LYS A 108 1.63 -28.15 -20.78
N GLU A 109 2.20 -29.15 -20.11
CA GLU A 109 3.28 -28.94 -19.14
C GLU A 109 4.46 -28.16 -19.75
N GLY A 110 5.00 -27.21 -18.99
CA GLY A 110 6.05 -26.28 -19.43
C GLY A 110 5.54 -25.00 -20.09
N VAL A 111 4.32 -25.00 -20.65
CA VAL A 111 3.71 -23.80 -21.28
C VAL A 111 2.41 -23.33 -20.62
N ALA A 112 1.79 -24.18 -19.79
CA ALA A 112 0.55 -23.88 -19.07
C ALA A 112 0.71 -22.89 -17.91
N THR A 113 1.94 -22.72 -17.40
CA THR A 113 2.26 -21.82 -16.28
C THR A 113 3.49 -20.97 -16.58
N MET A 114 3.62 -19.84 -15.89
CA MET A 114 4.75 -18.93 -16.02
C MET A 114 5.19 -18.40 -14.66
N ASP A 115 6.45 -18.61 -14.33
CA ASP A 115 7.07 -18.03 -13.13
C ASP A 115 7.58 -16.63 -13.42
N ILE A 116 7.18 -15.67 -12.59
CA ILE A 116 7.64 -14.28 -12.66
C ILE A 116 8.26 -13.87 -11.32
N LYS A 117 9.24 -12.97 -11.38
CA LYS A 117 9.79 -12.33 -10.19
C LYS A 117 8.96 -11.10 -9.85
N LEU A 118 8.44 -11.07 -8.63
CA LEU A 118 7.64 -9.98 -8.10
C LEU A 118 8.35 -9.39 -6.87
N LYS A 119 8.36 -8.05 -6.78
CA LYS A 119 8.84 -7.34 -5.59
C LYS A 119 7.66 -6.66 -4.92
N GLU A 120 7.55 -6.86 -3.61
CA GLU A 120 6.49 -6.25 -2.80
C GLU A 120 7.09 -5.65 -1.50
N PRO A 121 6.42 -4.66 -0.89
CA PRO A 121 6.83 -4.12 0.41
C PRO A 121 6.81 -5.21 1.49
N SER A 122 7.93 -5.34 2.22
CA SER A 122 7.99 -6.15 3.44
C SER A 122 7.81 -5.34 4.72
N ASP A 123 8.00 -4.03 4.65
CA ASP A 123 7.84 -3.08 5.75
C ASP A 123 7.53 -1.69 5.18
N CYS A 124 6.73 -0.91 5.90
CA CYS A 124 6.28 0.43 5.50
C CYS A 124 6.51 1.44 6.63
N LYS A 125 6.98 2.64 6.29
CA LYS A 125 7.25 3.72 7.25
C LYS A 125 6.96 5.08 6.64
N CYS A 126 6.82 6.09 7.50
CA CYS A 126 6.71 7.48 7.08
C CYS A 126 8.08 8.04 6.68
N PHE A 127 8.20 8.50 5.43
CA PHE A 127 9.43 9.11 4.90
C PHE A 127 9.18 10.54 4.43
N LYS A 128 10.19 11.40 4.61
CA LYS A 128 10.11 12.79 4.17
C LYS A 128 9.86 12.85 2.65
N CYS A 129 8.89 13.65 2.24
CA CYS A 129 8.54 13.86 0.84
C CYS A 129 9.76 14.43 0.08
N GLY A 130 10.03 13.88 -1.11
CA GLY A 130 11.14 14.33 -1.97
C GLY A 130 12.51 13.73 -1.64
N ASP A 131 12.61 12.86 -0.63
CA ASP A 131 13.81 12.06 -0.39
C ASP A 131 13.73 10.74 -1.19
N TYR A 132 14.60 10.65 -2.21
CA TYR A 132 14.74 9.48 -3.09
C TYR A 132 16.09 8.77 -2.91
N SER A 133 16.87 9.14 -1.88
CA SER A 133 18.23 8.63 -1.69
C SER A 133 18.30 7.18 -1.17
N ARG A 134 17.27 6.39 -1.43
CA ARG A 134 17.09 5.01 -0.94
C ARG A 134 16.77 4.04 -2.05
#